data_AF-A0A9D5UL32-F1
#
_entry.id   AF-A0A9D5UL32-F1
#
_cell.length_a   1.000
_cell.length_b   1.000
_cell.length_c   1.000
_cell.angle_alpha   90.00
_cell.angle_beta   90.00
_cell.angle_gamma   90.00
#
_symmetry.space_group_name_H-M   'P 1'
#
loop_
_entity.id
_entity.type
_entity.pdbx_description
1 polymer ?
#
loop_
_entity_poly.entity_id
_entity_poly.type
_entity_poly.pdbx_seq_one_letter_code
_entity_poly.pdbx_strand_id
1 'polypeptide(L)'
;QVTPVFKKHGAIEIVDCWGDDIPEGKHTSFPMAVKLKEDETVALSWIIWPDKATRDKGSKLAMEDPSLQNINTPFDLKRVVLGGFEKLDSK
;
A
#
# COMPACT_ATOMS: atom_id res chain seq x y z
N GLN A 1 8.80 1.96 -9.87
CA GLN A 1 8.03 2.48 -11.03
C GLN A 1 6.77 3.23 -10.60
N VAL A 2 6.09 2.77 -9.54
CA VAL A 2 4.87 3.40 -9.01
C VAL A 2 5.15 4.75 -8.31
N THR A 3 6.21 4.82 -7.50
CA THR A 3 6.58 5.99 -6.68
C THR A 3 6.61 7.32 -7.45
N PRO A 4 7.30 7.46 -8.61
CA PRO A 4 7.37 8.75 -9.30
C PRO A 4 6.02 9.23 -9.84
N VAL A 5 5.15 8.30 -10.26
CA VAL A 5 3.80 8.63 -10.76
C VAL A 5 2.93 9.18 -9.63
N PHE A 6 2.92 8.52 -8.47
CA PHE A 6 2.18 9.00 -7.32
C PHE A 6 2.72 10.34 -6.79
N LYS A 7 4.05 10.52 -6.77
CA LYS A 7 4.66 11.81 -6.39
C LYS A 7 4.29 12.96 -7.35
N LYS A 8 4.26 12.69 -8.67
CA LYS A 8 3.78 13.65 -9.68
C LYS A 8 2.33 14.11 -9.41
N HIS A 9 1.53 13.27 -8.77
CA HIS A 9 0.13 13.53 -8.45
C HIS A 9 -0.12 13.96 -7.00
N GLY A 10 0.92 14.36 -6.26
CA GLY A 10 0.80 15.01 -4.96
C GLY A 10 1.10 14.13 -3.74
N ALA A 11 1.55 12.89 -3.95
CA ALA A 11 2.06 12.08 -2.84
C ALA A 11 3.38 12.68 -2.32
N ILE A 12 3.55 12.70 -1.00
CA ILE A 12 4.79 13.14 -0.33
C ILE A 12 5.81 12.00 -0.37
N GLU A 13 5.35 10.82 0.01
CA GLU A 13 6.19 9.63 0.18
C GLU A 13 5.40 8.37 -0.13
N ILE A 14 6.08 7.38 -0.67
CA ILE A 14 5.58 6.02 -0.81
C ILE A 14 6.61 5.16 -0.09
N VAL A 15 6.15 4.29 0.82
CA VAL A 15 6.99 3.35 1.55
C VAL A 15 6.49 1.96 1.23
N ASP A 16 7.41 1.07 0.85
CA ASP A 16 7.15 -0.34 0.56
C ASP A 16 8.17 -1.19 1.33
N CYS A 17 7.67 -2.13 2.13
CA CYS A 17 8.47 -2.98 3.00
C CYS A 17 8.17 -4.45 2.74
N TRP A 18 9.21 -5.27 2.63
CA TRP A 18 9.11 -6.72 2.76
C TRP A 18 9.10 -7.12 4.23
N GLY A 19 8.31 -8.15 4.57
CA GLY A 19 8.34 -8.75 5.89
C GLY A 19 9.72 -9.34 6.19
N ASP A 20 10.28 -8.96 7.34
CA ASP A 20 11.58 -9.41 7.84
C ASP A 20 11.37 -10.28 9.09
N ASP A 21 10.83 -9.70 10.17
CA ASP A 21 10.44 -10.40 11.40
C ASP A 21 8.94 -10.25 11.66
N ILE A 22 8.14 -11.17 11.11
CA ILE A 22 6.67 -11.14 11.17
C ILE A 22 6.17 -12.33 12.02
N PRO A 23 5.86 -12.12 13.31
CA PRO A 23 5.45 -13.21 14.19
C PRO A 23 4.03 -13.69 13.87
N GLU A 24 3.82 -14.98 14.09
CA GLU A 24 2.48 -15.57 14.09
C GLU A 24 1.70 -15.22 15.35
N GLY A 25 0.38 -15.26 15.24
CA GLY A 25 -0.54 -14.89 16.31
C GLY A 25 -1.56 -15.97 16.62
N LYS A 26 -2.06 -15.99 17.85
CA LYS A 26 -3.12 -16.92 18.28
C LYS A 26 -4.52 -16.47 17.89
N HIS A 27 -4.75 -15.15 17.84
CA HIS A 27 -6.06 -14.56 17.54
C HIS A 27 -6.04 -13.74 16.26
N THR A 28 -4.93 -13.04 16.00
CA THR A 28 -4.69 -12.27 14.78
C THR A 28 -3.19 -12.07 14.58
N SER A 29 -2.77 -11.90 13.33
CA SER A 29 -1.41 -11.58 12.90
C SER A 29 -1.47 -10.96 11.50
N PHE A 30 -0.37 -10.38 11.02
CA PHE A 30 -0.29 -9.94 9.63
C PHE A 30 -0.50 -11.09 8.63
N PRO A 31 0.15 -12.27 8.79
CA PRO A 31 -0.13 -13.43 7.95
C PRO A 31 -1.61 -13.84 7.94
N MET A 32 -2.27 -13.84 9.11
CA MET A 32 -3.70 -14.14 9.20
C MET A 32 -4.56 -13.09 8.48
N ALA A 33 -4.21 -11.81 8.59
CA ALA A 33 -4.97 -10.71 8.00
C ALA A 33 -5.04 -10.80 6.46
N VAL A 34 -3.95 -11.26 5.83
CA VAL A 34 -3.86 -11.42 4.37
C VAL A 34 -4.03 -12.87 3.91
N LYS A 35 -4.36 -13.80 4.83
CA LYS A 35 -4.46 -15.25 4.54
C LYS A 35 -3.22 -15.74 3.75
N LEU A 36 -2.05 -15.51 4.33
CA LEU A 36 -0.76 -15.81 3.73
C LEU A 36 -0.62 -17.31 3.40
N LYS A 37 -0.03 -17.63 2.24
CA LYS A 37 0.31 -19.01 1.86
C LYS A 37 1.77 -19.33 2.22
N GLU A 38 2.11 -20.61 2.18
CA GLU A 38 3.44 -21.12 2.57
C GLU A 38 4.59 -20.56 1.72
N ASP A 39 4.33 -20.17 0.47
CA ASP A 39 5.30 -19.63 -0.48
C ASP A 39 5.30 -18.09 -0.56
N GLU A 40 4.63 -17.43 0.39
CA GLU A 40 4.45 -15.98 0.41
C GLU A 40 5.03 -15.34 1.68
N THR A 41 5.30 -14.03 1.61
CA THR A 41 5.57 -13.20 2.78
C THR A 41 4.65 -11.98 2.79
N VAL A 42 4.51 -11.35 3.95
CA VAL A 42 3.75 -10.10 4.08
C VAL A 42 4.54 -8.97 3.43
N ALA A 43 3.87 -8.12 2.67
CA ALA A 43 4.37 -6.81 2.30
C ALA A 43 3.49 -5.73 2.95
N LEU A 44 4.14 -4.68 3.47
CA LEU A 44 3.44 -3.52 4.02
C LEU A 44 3.79 -2.30 3.17
N SER A 45 2.76 -1.60 2.69
CA SER A 45 2.93 -0.40 1.88
C SER A 45 1.98 0.69 2.34
N TRP A 46 2.45 1.93 2.30
CA TRP A 46 1.60 3.10 2.48
C TRP A 46 2.10 4.29 1.67
N ILE A 47 1.17 5.21 1.41
CA ILE A 47 1.44 6.47 0.72
C ILE A 47 1.08 7.61 1.66
N ILE A 48 2.03 8.51 1.88
CA ILE A 48 1.84 9.73 2.66
C ILE A 48 1.33 10.82 1.73
N TRP A 49 0.19 11.39 2.09
CA TRP A 49 -0.46 12.49 1.39
C TRP A 49 -0.57 13.71 2.31
N PRO A 50 -0.59 14.94 1.76
CA PRO A 50 -0.78 16.13 2.57
C PRO A 50 -2.17 16.19 3.20
N ASP A 51 -3.19 15.71 2.47
CA ASP A 51 -4.58 15.69 2.90
C ASP A 51 -5.41 14.66 2.09
N LYS A 52 -6.64 14.40 2.54
CA LYS A 52 -7.56 13.43 1.90
C LYS A 52 -7.99 13.84 0.49
N ALA A 53 -8.21 15.13 0.23
CA ALA A 53 -8.66 15.60 -1.08
C ALA A 53 -7.55 15.42 -2.12
N THR A 54 -6.30 15.72 -1.75
CA THR A 54 -5.12 15.46 -2.57
C THR A 54 -4.94 13.97 -2.81
N ARG A 55 -5.09 13.12 -1.78
CA ARG A 55 -5.08 11.65 -1.96
C ARG A 55 -6.11 11.18 -2.98
N ASP A 56 -7.37 11.61 -2.84
CA ASP A 56 -8.46 11.11 -3.68
C ASP A 56 -8.25 11.46 -5.15
N LYS A 57 -7.87 12.71 -5.41
CA LYS A 57 -7.55 13.16 -6.77
C LYS A 57 -6.28 12.50 -7.30
N GLY A 58 -5.23 12.45 -6.48
CA GLY A 58 -3.91 11.98 -6.87
C GLY A 58 -3.88 10.49 -7.17
N SER A 59 -4.49 9.67 -6.31
CA SER A 59 -4.61 8.22 -6.53
C SER A 59 -5.39 7.91 -7.80
N LYS A 60 -6.49 8.62 -8.07
CA LYS A 60 -7.26 8.42 -9.30
C LYS A 60 -6.40 8.68 -10.55
N LEU A 61 -5.73 9.83 -10.59
CA LEU A 61 -4.88 10.19 -11.72
C LEU A 61 -3.69 9.24 -11.89
N ALA A 62 -3.08 8.80 -10.78
CA ALA A 62 -1.99 7.84 -10.82
C ALA A 62 -2.43 6.49 -11.42
N MET A 63 -3.60 5.98 -11.01
CA MET A 63 -4.14 4.71 -11.53
C MET A 63 -4.58 4.78 -13.00
N GLU A 64 -4.87 5.99 -13.51
CA GLU A 64 -5.15 6.23 -14.92
C GLU A 64 -3.86 6.38 -15.77
N ASP A 65 -2.68 6.47 -15.15
CA ASP A 65 -1.41 6.68 -15.86
C ASP A 65 -1.02 5.43 -16.67
N PRO A 66 -0.82 5.54 -18.00
CA PRO A 66 -0.46 4.42 -18.85
C PRO A 66 0.82 3.68 -18.44
N SER A 67 1.76 4.38 -17.77
CA SER A 67 3.00 3.76 -17.29
C SER A 67 2.78 2.75 -16.15
N LEU A 68 1.62 2.81 -15.47
CA LEU A 68 1.26 1.84 -14.44
C LEU A 68 0.43 0.65 -14.98
N GLN A 69 -0.11 0.74 -16.20
CA GLN A 69 -1.01 -0.28 -16.76
C GLN A 69 -0.36 -1.65 -16.99
N ASN A 70 0.96 -1.70 -17.16
CA ASN A 70 1.71 -2.93 -17.41
C ASN A 70 2.60 -3.35 -16.24
N ILE A 71 2.35 -2.82 -15.03
CA ILE A 71 3.12 -3.22 -13.87
C ILE A 71 2.70 -4.62 -13.45
N ASN A 72 3.68 -5.52 -13.44
CA ASN A 72 3.49 -6.85 -12.88
C ASN A 72 3.11 -6.69 -11.41
N THR A 73 1.96 -7.24 -11.01
CA THR A 73 1.52 -7.26 -9.62
C THR A 73 1.94 -8.61 -9.03
N PRO A 74 3.02 -8.68 -8.23
CA PRO A 74 3.57 -9.95 -7.76
C PRO A 74 2.81 -10.51 -6.54
N PHE A 75 1.53 -10.16 -6.38
CA PHE A 75 0.70 -10.55 -5.24
C PHE A 75 -0.79 -10.64 -5.61
N ASP A 76 -1.57 -11.34 -4.80
CA ASP A 76 -3.00 -11.56 -5.02
C ASP A 76 -3.86 -10.39 -4.50
N LEU A 77 -4.38 -9.58 -5.43
CA LEU A 77 -5.23 -8.42 -5.12
C LEU A 77 -6.47 -8.74 -4.29
N LYS A 78 -6.96 -9.99 -4.29
CA LYS A 78 -8.15 -10.38 -3.51
C LYS A 78 -7.88 -10.46 -2.01
N ARG A 79 -6.60 -10.52 -1.62
CA ARG A 79 -6.16 -10.66 -0.22
C ARG A 79 -5.48 -9.40 0.32
N VAL A 80 -5.40 -8.35 -0.48
CA VAL A 80 -4.88 -7.05 -0.05
C VAL A 80 -5.89 -6.39 0.89
N VAL A 81 -5.40 -5.96 2.05
CA VAL A 81 -6.16 -5.13 2.99
C VAL A 81 -5.80 -3.66 2.73
N LEU A 82 -6.79 -2.83 2.44
CA LEU A 82 -6.60 -1.40 2.16
C LEU A 82 -7.42 -0.53 3.11
N GLY A 83 -6.83 0.59 3.52
CA GLY A 83 -7.48 1.57 4.38
C GLY A 83 -6.81 2.94 4.28
N GLY A 84 -7.55 4.00 4.62
CA GLY A 84 -7.01 5.34 4.75
C GLY A 84 -7.04 5.77 6.22
N PHE A 85 -5.97 6.41 6.68
CA PHE A 85 -5.78 6.78 8.08
C PHE A 85 -5.40 8.26 8.18
N GLU A 86 -5.91 8.94 9.22
CA GLU A 86 -5.40 10.22 9.67
C GLU A 86 -4.23 9.99 10.64
N LYS A 87 -3.19 10.82 10.57
CA LYS A 87 -2.09 10.75 11.54
C LYS A 87 -2.62 11.10 12.93
N LEU A 88 -2.43 10.22 13.90
CA LEU A 88 -2.87 10.44 15.27
C LEU A 88 -2.25 11.70 15.87
N ASP A 89 -0.94 11.87 15.71
CA ASP A 89 -0.16 12.99 16.30
C ASP A 89 -0.38 14.34 15.61
N SER A 90 -1.27 14.41 14.60
CA SER A 90 -1.63 15.66 13.93
C SER A 90 -2.93 16.29 14.46
N LYS A 91 -3.50 15.72 15.53
CA LYS A 91 -4.63 16.29 16.27
C LYS A 91 -4.20 16.95 17.57
#